data_AF-A0A1Q4ATX4-F1
#
_entry.id   AF-A0A1Q4ATX4-F1
#
_cell.length_a   1.000
_cell.length_b   1.000
_cell.length_c   1.000
_cell.angle_alpha   90.00
_cell.angle_beta   90.00
_cell.angle_gamma   90.00
#
_symmetry.space_group_name_H-M   'P 1'
#
loop_
_entity.id
_entity.type
_entity.pdbx_description
1 polymer ?
#
loop_
_entity_poly.entity_id
_entity_poly.type
_entity_poly.pdbx_seq_one_letter_code
_entity_poly.pdbx_strand_id
1 'polypeptide(L)' 'MSSDIRVVSAGATPEEVAAVTVVLTQALDELADALGAETGPAQSAWERSRKQLRAPLAPGPGAWRGFSG' A
#
# COMPACT_ATOMS: atom_id res chain seq x y z
N MET A 1 2.92 7.02 -16.06
CA MET A 1 2.76 6.03 -17.16
C MET A 1 1.56 6.50 -17.96
N SER A 2 1.72 6.85 -19.25
CA SER A 2 0.58 7.30 -20.05
C SER A 2 -0.18 6.07 -20.53
N SER A 3 -1.38 5.85 -19.98
CA SER A 3 -2.27 4.77 -20.39
C SER A 3 -2.88 5.11 -21.75
N ASP A 4 -2.68 4.24 -22.74
CA ASP A 4 -3.25 4.42 -24.08
C ASP A 4 -4.75 4.02 -24.04
N ILE A 5 -5.65 5.01 -24.10
CA ILE A 5 -7.11 4.80 -24.07
C ILE A 5 -7.63 4.80 -25.51
N ARG A 6 -8.31 3.71 -25.91
CA ARG A 6 -8.97 3.59 -27.22
C ARG A 6 -10.48 3.49 -27.08
N VAL A 7 -11.21 4.45 -27.67
CA VAL A 7 -12.67 4.43 -27.73
C VAL A 7 -13.14 3.75 -29.03
N VAL A 8 -13.95 2.70 -28.91
CA VAL A 8 -14.47 1.88 -30.03
C VAL A 8 -15.96 2.13 -30.35
N SER A 9 -16.54 3.21 -29.83
CA SER A 9 -17.92 3.60 -30.09
C SER A 9 -18.15 4.00 -31.55
N ALA A 10 -19.24 3.54 -32.16
CA ALA A 10 -19.59 3.83 -33.56
C ALA A 10 -20.23 5.22 -33.78
N GLY A 11 -20.56 5.96 -32.72
CA GLY A 11 -21.32 7.21 -32.84
C GLY A 11 -20.95 8.31 -31.85
N ALA A 12 -19.82 8.17 -31.15
CA ALA A 12 -19.34 9.24 -30.28
C ALA A 12 -18.72 10.37 -31.10
N THR A 13 -19.09 11.60 -30.76
CA THR A 13 -18.49 12.80 -31.33
C THR A 13 -17.07 13.01 -30.80
N PRO A 14 -16.21 13.77 -31.51
CA PRO A 14 -14.86 14.08 -31.04
C PRO A 14 -14.85 14.74 -29.65
N GLU A 15 -15.76 15.68 -29.40
CA GLU A 15 -15.93 16.33 -28.10
C GLU A 15 -16.28 15.35 -26.98
N GLU A 16 -17.19 14.40 -27.22
CA GLU A 16 -17.55 13.38 -26.22
C GLU A 16 -16.38 12.44 -25.93
N VAL A 17 -15.62 12.05 -26.97
CA VAL A 17 -14.40 11.27 -26.80
C VAL A 17 -13.37 12.02 -25.96
N ALA A 18 -13.19 13.32 -26.21
CA ALA A 18 -12.29 14.16 -25.43
C ALA A 18 -12.75 14.25 -23.97
N ALA A 19 -14.04 14.51 -23.73
CA ALA A 19 -14.60 14.61 -22.39
C ALA A 19 -14.42 13.31 -21.58
N VAL A 20 -14.77 12.16 -22.17
CA VAL A 20 -14.60 10.85 -21.52
C VAL A 20 -13.13 10.54 -21.26
N THR A 21 -12.24 10.87 -22.21
CA THR A 21 -10.81 10.66 -22.03
C THR A 21 -10.29 11.44 -20.82
N VAL A 22 -10.65 12.72 -20.69
CA VAL A 22 -10.25 13.56 -19.53
C VAL A 22 -10.74 12.97 -18.22
N VAL A 23 -12.01 12.55 -18.16
CA VAL A 23 -12.60 11.95 -16.95
C VAL A 23 -11.86 10.66 -16.57
N LEU A 24 -11.61 9.78 -17.55
CA LEU A 24 -10.92 8.52 -17.31
C LEU A 24 -9.46 8.74 -16.92
N THR A 25 -8.73 9.67 -17.55
CA THR A 25 -7.35 9.98 -17.17
C THR A 25 -7.28 10.53 -15.75
N GLN A 26 -8.20 11.42 -15.37
CA GLN A 26 -8.24 11.96 -14.01
C GLN A 26 -8.54 10.88 -12.97
N ALA A 27 -9.50 10.00 -13.25
CA ALA A 27 -9.83 8.89 -12.34
C ALA A 27 -8.68 7.88 -12.20
N LEU A 28 -7.93 7.63 -13.29
CA LEU A 28 -6.75 6.77 -13.26
C LEU A 28 -5.60 7.39 -12.46
N ASP A 29 -5.37 8.70 -12.58
CA ASP A 29 -4.37 9.41 -11.79
C ASP A 29 -4.72 9.37 -10.30
N GLU A 30 -5.99 9.61 -9.94
CA GLU A 30 -6.45 9.51 -8.54
C GLU A 30 -6.28 8.10 -7.96
N LEU A 31 -6.58 7.06 -8.76
CA LEU A 31 -6.33 5.67 -8.36
C LEU A 31 -4.84 5.37 -8.21
N ALA A 32 -4.00 5.90 -9.10
CA ALA A 32 -2.55 5.73 -9.01
C ALA A 32 -1.98 6.41 -7.76
N ASP A 33 -2.49 7.60 -7.42
CA ASP A 33 -2.12 8.31 -6.19
C ASP A 33 -2.59 7.56 -4.95
N ALA A 34 -3.82 7.03 -4.94
CA ALA A 34 -4.33 6.23 -3.84
C ALA A 34 -3.49 4.96 -3.60
N LEU A 35 -3.14 4.25 -4.68
CA LEU A 35 -2.29 3.06 -4.63
C LEU A 35 -0.83 3.40 -4.28
N GLY A 36 -0.32 4.56 -4.70
CA GLY A 36 1.01 5.05 -4.35
C GLY A 36 1.11 5.58 -2.93
N ALA A 37 -0.01 6.07 -2.37
CA ALA A 37 -0.12 6.54 -0.99
C ALA A 37 -0.16 5.40 0.04
N GLU A 38 -0.29 4.15 -0.40
CA GLU A 38 -0.03 2.93 0.37
C GLU A 38 1.47 2.85 0.70
N THR A 39 1.97 3.81 1.47
CA THR A 39 3.21 3.64 2.23
C THR A 39 2.88 2.54 3.21
N GLY A 40 3.38 1.33 2.95
CA GLY A 40 3.14 0.17 3.81
C GLY A 40 3.32 0.53 5.29
N PRO A 41 2.69 -0.23 6.21
CA PRO A 41 2.54 0.17 7.62
C PRO A 41 3.85 0.73 8.17
N ALA A 42 3.81 1.99 8.61
CA ALA A 42 4.97 2.66 9.16
C ALA A 42 5.56 1.81 10.29
N GLN A 43 6.89 1.67 10.32
CA GLN A 43 7.56 0.85 11.31
C GLN A 43 7.13 1.27 12.73
N SER A 44 6.56 0.31 13.47
CA SER A 44 6.01 0.56 14.79
C SER A 44 7.11 1.00 15.78
N ALA A 45 6.72 1.67 16.86
CA ALA A 45 7.66 2.06 17.90
C ALA A 45 8.38 0.83 18.51
N TRP A 46 7.69 -0.31 18.60
CA TRP A 46 8.28 -1.57 19.03
C TRP A 46 9.30 -2.09 18.02
N GLU A 47 8.98 -2.11 16.72
CA GLU A 47 9.91 -2.56 15.68
C GLU A 47 11.17 -1.69 15.61
N ARG A 48 11.02 -0.37 15.77
CA ARG A 48 12.17 0.57 15.82
C ARG A 48 13.04 0.40 17.05
N SER A 49 12.45 0.05 18.20
CA SER A 49 13.18 -0.11 19.46
C SER A 49 13.65 -1.53 19.73
N ARG A 50 13.18 -2.52 18.95
CA ARG A 50 13.57 -3.93 19.09
C ARG A 50 15.07 -4.08 18.86
N LYS A 51 15.79 -4.43 19.91
CA LYS A 51 17.20 -4.85 19.81
C LYS A 51 17.28 -6.32 19.44
N GLN A 52 18.34 -6.70 18.74
CA GLN A 52 18.63 -8.12 18.50
C GLN A 52 18.84 -8.86 19.82
N LEU A 53 18.40 -10.12 19.87
CA LEU A 53 18.71 -11.00 20.99
C LEU A 53 20.22 -11.19 21.04
N ARG A 54 20.82 -10.85 22.18
CA ARG A 54 22.28 -11.01 22.39
C ARG A 54 22.71 -12.47 22.54
N ALA A 55 21.76 -13.35 22.88
CA ALA A 55 21.96 -14.78 22.99
C ALA A 55 20.64 -15.51 22.70
N PRO A 56 20.70 -16.78 22.23
CA PRO A 56 19.51 -17.62 22.10
C PRO A 56 18.77 -17.74 23.43
N LEU A 57 17.43 -17.70 23.38
CA LEU A 57 16.61 -18.04 24.53
C LEU A 57 16.65 -19.57 24.72
N ALA A 58 16.92 -20.03 25.94
CA ALA A 58 16.89 -21.45 26.29
C ALA A 58 15.54 -21.79 26.94
N PRO A 59 14.52 -22.24 26.18
CA PRO A 59 13.24 -22.65 26.76
C PRO A 59 13.42 -23.97 27.53
N GLY A 60 12.76 -24.09 28.68
CA GLY A 60 12.75 -25.32 29.45
C GLY A 60 11.86 -25.25 30.69
N PRO A 61 11.49 -26.40 31.29
CA PRO A 61 10.76 -26.43 32.56
C PRO A 61 11.48 -25.59 33.61
N GLY A 62 10.78 -24.59 34.17
CA GLY A 62 11.33 -23.70 35.19
C GLY A 62 12.10 -22.47 34.69
N ALA A 63 12.44 -22.37 33.40
CA ALA A 63 13.22 -21.26 32.84
C ALA A 63 12.46 -19.92 32.80
N TRP A 64 11.13 -19.96 32.91
CA TRP A 64 10.25 -18.79 32.81
C TRP A 64 9.70 -18.32 34.16
N ARG A 65 10.26 -18.81 35.28
CA ARG A 65 9.76 -18.52 36.64
C ARG A 65 10.29 -17.17 37.12
N GLY A 66 9.48 -16.12 36.93
CA GLY A 66 9.87 -14.76 37.34
C GLY A 66 8.72 -13.80 37.66
N PHE A 67 7.50 -14.29 37.88
CA PHE A 67 6.43 -13.47 38.43
C PHE A 67 6.00 -14.02 39.79
N SER A 68 6.52 -13.39 40.85
CA SER A 68 5.87 -13.36 42.16
C SER A 68 5.23 -11.99 42.27
N GLY A 69 3.90 -11.94 42.35
CA GLY A 69 3.16 -10.71 42.60
C GLY A 69 3.54 -10.07 43.93
#